data_AF-A0A9D8GRN7-F1
#
_entry.id   AF-A0A9D8GRN7-F1
#
_cell.length_a   1.000
_cell.length_b   1.000
_cell.length_c   1.000
_cell.angle_alpha   90.00
_cell.angle_beta   90.00
_cell.angle_gamma   90.00
#
_symmetry.space_group_name_H-M   'P 1'
#
loop_
_entity.id
_entity.type
_entity.pdbx_description
1 polymer ?
#
loop_
_entity_poly.entity_id
_entity_poly.type
_entity_poly.pdbx_seq_one_letter_code
_entity_poly.pdbx_strand_id
1 'polypeptide(L)'
;MADEDDIKSRLISVARWPNVDDPRLLMFLRHWANNRKGGVVPARGAIDPAQIAPCLPHVWIYRRDAESGQFICTLAGDEINMAWGRSIIGKKLSNFMPADMARTLDQRYELISTIPAILHSGHQATAQPISGKAARRLIAPIAREDGSPYGVFGISIYVYDRQHDSEIPVRHSSDAVLYDCKVLPATPP
;
A
#
# COMPACT_ATOMS: atom_id res chain seq x y z
N MET A 1 9.38 -17.55 -1.91
CA MET A 1 9.17 -18.60 -0.89
C MET A 1 9.68 -18.12 0.45
N ALA A 2 11.00 -17.91 0.66
CA ALA A 2 11.51 -17.39 1.93
C ALA A 2 10.91 -16.04 2.40
N ASP A 3 10.74 -15.05 1.50
CA ASP A 3 10.17 -13.72 1.83
C ASP A 3 8.64 -13.75 2.09
N GLU A 4 7.94 -14.73 1.51
CA GLU A 4 6.49 -14.87 1.71
C GLU A 4 6.17 -15.53 3.05
N ASP A 5 6.93 -16.56 3.41
CA ASP A 5 6.81 -17.21 4.72
C ASP A 5 7.28 -16.28 5.84
N ASP A 6 8.32 -15.46 5.59
CA ASP A 6 8.77 -14.41 6.51
C ASP A 6 7.67 -13.36 6.74
N ILE A 7 7.08 -12.79 5.68
CA ILE A 7 6.05 -11.76 5.88
C ILE A 7 4.76 -12.32 6.50
N LYS A 8 4.38 -13.57 6.19
CA LYS A 8 3.26 -14.26 6.85
C LYS A 8 3.50 -14.47 8.34
N SER A 9 4.74 -14.76 8.74
CA SER A 9 5.09 -14.87 10.17
C SER A 9 4.89 -13.56 10.94
N ARG A 10 4.80 -12.43 10.22
CA ARG A 10 4.59 -11.08 10.76
C ARG A 10 3.13 -10.63 10.66
N LEU A 11 2.22 -11.56 10.38
CA LEU A 11 0.78 -11.32 10.43
C LEU A 11 0.33 -11.17 11.89
N ILE A 12 -0.31 -10.04 12.15
CA ILE A 12 -0.94 -9.73 13.41
C ILE A 12 -2.40 -10.11 13.33
N SER A 13 -2.77 -11.19 14.03
CA SER A 13 -4.15 -11.67 14.18
C SER A 13 -4.77 -11.31 15.54
N VAL A 14 -4.33 -10.19 16.12
CA VAL A 14 -4.90 -9.59 17.33
C VAL A 14 -5.65 -8.32 16.94
N ALA A 15 -6.78 -8.04 17.61
CA ALA A 15 -7.64 -6.90 17.32
C ALA A 15 -6.97 -5.55 17.62
N ARG A 16 -6.16 -5.06 16.67
CA ARG A 16 -5.50 -3.76 16.73
C ARG A 16 -5.31 -3.16 15.34
N TRP A 17 -5.35 -1.84 15.26
CA TRP A 17 -5.01 -1.10 14.05
C TRP A 17 -3.49 -0.92 13.90
N PRO A 18 -2.98 -0.67 12.67
CA PRO A 18 -1.66 -0.12 12.48
C PRO A 18 -1.47 1.17 13.27
N ASN A 19 -0.37 1.27 14.01
CA ASN A 19 0.01 2.52 14.67
C ASN A 19 0.72 3.42 13.66
N VAL A 20 0.12 4.56 13.33
CA VAL A 20 0.64 5.50 12.33
C VAL A 20 0.72 6.91 12.92
N ASP A 21 1.79 7.62 12.56
CA ASP A 21 2.14 8.95 13.07
C ASP A 21 1.94 10.07 12.04
N ASP A 22 1.80 9.74 10.75
CA ASP A 22 1.43 10.72 9.72
C ASP A 22 -0.09 10.95 9.69
N PRO A 23 -0.58 12.20 9.74
CA PRO A 23 -2.01 12.49 9.66
C PRO A 23 -2.65 12.03 8.34
N ARG A 24 -1.90 11.97 7.23
CA ARG A 24 -2.39 11.46 5.94
C ARG A 24 -2.53 9.94 5.97
N LEU A 25 -1.58 9.23 6.57
CA LEU A 25 -1.69 7.77 6.76
C LEU A 25 -2.90 7.44 7.63
N LEU A 26 -3.11 8.19 8.72
CA LEU A 26 -4.27 8.02 9.60
C LEU A 26 -5.59 8.32 8.87
N MET A 27 -5.65 9.42 8.11
CA MET A 27 -6.85 9.78 7.33
C MET A 27 -7.19 8.72 6.27
N PHE A 28 -6.18 8.22 5.55
CA PHE A 28 -6.33 7.10 4.63
C PHE A 28 -6.89 5.86 5.32
N LEU A 29 -6.31 5.47 6.45
CA LEU A 29 -6.70 4.28 7.21
C LEU A 29 -8.14 4.38 7.72
N ARG A 30 -8.51 5.53 8.29
CA ARG A 30 -9.88 5.85 8.73
C ARG A 30 -10.88 5.75 7.60
N HIS A 31 -10.56 6.34 6.45
CA HIS A 31 -11.43 6.30 5.28
C HIS A 31 -11.65 4.88 4.78
N TRP A 32 -10.58 4.09 4.65
CA TRP A 32 -10.68 2.69 4.27
C TRP A 32 -11.54 1.89 5.27
N ALA A 33 -11.31 2.08 6.57
CA ALA A 33 -12.03 1.39 7.64
C ALA A 33 -13.53 1.71 7.64
N ASN A 34 -13.89 3.00 7.55
CA ASN A 34 -15.28 3.48 7.53
C ASN A 34 -16.08 2.93 6.34
N ASN A 35 -15.41 2.68 5.21
CA ASN A 35 -16.08 2.22 4.00
C ASN A 35 -16.25 0.69 3.91
N ARG A 36 -15.81 -0.06 4.92
CA ARG A 36 -16.05 -1.52 4.99
C ARG A 36 -17.53 -1.88 5.05
N LYS A 37 -18.39 -1.02 5.63
CA LYS A 37 -19.86 -1.16 5.69
C LYS A 37 -20.35 -2.57 6.05
N GLY A 38 -19.74 -3.17 7.08
CA GLY A 38 -20.07 -4.53 7.56
C GLY A 38 -19.28 -5.66 6.90
N GLY A 39 -18.53 -5.40 5.83
CA GLY A 39 -17.60 -6.33 5.22
C GLY A 39 -16.22 -6.38 5.89
N VAL A 40 -15.37 -7.31 5.43
CA VAL A 40 -13.96 -7.40 5.83
C VAL A 40 -13.12 -6.30 5.18
N VAL A 41 -13.43 -5.96 3.93
CA VAL A 41 -12.74 -4.93 3.13
C VAL A 41 -13.79 -4.08 2.40
N PRO A 42 -13.50 -2.80 2.09
CA PRO A 42 -14.40 -1.96 1.32
C PRO A 42 -14.41 -2.36 -0.16
N ALA A 43 -15.56 -2.19 -0.82
CA ALA A 43 -15.63 -2.22 -2.28
C ALA A 43 -14.91 -1.01 -2.87
N ARG A 44 -14.31 -1.16 -4.06
CA ARG A 44 -13.61 -0.08 -4.75
C ARG A 44 -14.51 1.13 -4.96
N GLY A 45 -15.79 0.94 -5.31
CA GLY A 45 -16.76 2.02 -5.51
C GLY A 45 -17.10 2.79 -4.24
N ALA A 46 -16.89 2.21 -3.06
CA ALA A 46 -17.14 2.88 -1.79
C ALA A 46 -16.04 3.89 -1.39
N ILE A 47 -14.87 3.83 -2.02
CA ILE A 47 -13.79 4.78 -1.76
C ILE A 47 -14.09 6.10 -2.46
N ASP A 48 -14.60 7.07 -1.70
CA ASP A 48 -14.81 8.45 -2.15
C ASP A 48 -13.50 9.27 -2.05
N PRO A 49 -12.92 9.73 -3.17
CA PRO A 49 -11.71 10.55 -3.17
C PRO A 49 -11.87 11.89 -2.45
N ALA A 50 -13.08 12.46 -2.42
CA ALA A 50 -13.32 13.78 -1.83
C ALA A 50 -13.08 13.79 -0.31
N GLN A 51 -13.37 12.67 0.37
CA GLN A 51 -13.17 12.51 1.82
C GLN A 51 -11.68 12.40 2.23
N ILE A 52 -10.79 12.19 1.25
CA ILE A 52 -9.35 12.05 1.47
C ILE A 52 -8.54 12.98 0.56
N ALA A 53 -9.09 14.14 0.19
CA ALA A 53 -8.46 15.07 -0.74
C ALA A 53 -6.96 15.35 -0.43
N PRO A 54 -6.55 15.60 0.85
CA PRO A 54 -5.13 15.77 1.18
C PRO A 54 -4.23 14.53 0.95
N CYS A 55 -4.80 13.33 0.86
CA CYS A 55 -4.06 12.11 0.54
C CYS A 55 -3.87 11.89 -0.96
N LEU A 56 -4.70 12.50 -1.82
CA LEU A 56 -4.76 12.17 -3.25
C LEU A 56 -3.40 12.21 -3.97
N PRO A 57 -2.49 13.17 -3.69
CA PRO A 57 -1.15 13.16 -4.30
C PRO A 57 -0.32 11.92 -3.95
N HIS A 58 -0.61 11.28 -2.80
CA HIS A 58 0.18 10.20 -2.20
C HIS A 58 -0.44 8.81 -2.35
N VAL A 59 -1.63 8.70 -2.94
CA VAL A 59 -2.30 7.41 -3.08
C VAL A 59 -2.06 6.77 -4.44
N TRP A 60 -2.24 5.46 -4.49
CA TRP A 60 -2.10 4.65 -5.69
C TRP A 60 -3.00 3.42 -5.60
N ILE A 61 -3.41 2.88 -6.75
CA ILE A 61 -4.23 1.66 -6.83
C ILE A 61 -3.59 0.70 -7.82
N TYR A 62 -3.41 -0.54 -7.40
CA TYR A 62 -3.14 -1.65 -8.31
C TYR A 62 -4.36 -2.56 -8.38
N ARG A 63 -4.91 -2.69 -9.59
CA ARG A 63 -5.96 -3.66 -9.89
C ARG A 63 -5.31 -4.99 -10.23
N ARG A 64 -5.82 -6.08 -9.66
CA ARG A 64 -5.48 -7.44 -10.05
C ARG A 64 -6.20 -7.78 -11.35
N ASP A 65 -5.44 -8.15 -12.36
CA ASP A 65 -5.98 -8.70 -13.60
C ASP A 65 -6.49 -10.13 -13.36
N ALA A 66 -7.72 -10.41 -13.80
CA ALA A 66 -8.37 -11.68 -13.48
C ALA A 66 -7.76 -12.86 -14.27
N GLU A 67 -7.30 -12.60 -15.49
CA GLU A 67 -6.77 -13.63 -16.40
C GLU A 67 -5.30 -13.93 -16.10
N SER A 68 -4.48 -12.89 -16.01
CA SER A 68 -3.03 -13.04 -15.81
C SER A 68 -2.60 -13.08 -14.35
N GLY A 69 -3.47 -12.67 -13.42
CA GLY A 69 -3.13 -12.50 -11.99
C GLY A 69 -2.19 -11.32 -11.72
N GLN A 70 -1.82 -10.54 -12.74
CA GLN A 70 -0.85 -9.47 -12.62
C GLN A 70 -1.49 -8.18 -12.10
N PHE A 71 -0.70 -7.40 -11.36
CA PHE A 71 -1.15 -6.12 -10.84
C PHE A 71 -0.83 -4.98 -11.81
N ILE A 72 -1.87 -4.23 -12.20
CA ILE A 72 -1.76 -3.06 -13.08
C ILE A 72 -2.14 -1.81 -12.29
N CYS A 73 -1.26 -0.81 -12.30
CA CYS A 73 -1.53 0.47 -11.67
C CYS A 73 -2.67 1.20 -12.42
N THR A 74 -3.78 1.49 -11.75
CA THR A 74 -4.92 2.22 -12.33
C THR A 74 -5.02 3.66 -11.85
N LEU A 75 -4.31 3.99 -10.77
CA LEU A 75 -4.26 5.32 -10.19
C LEU A 75 -2.90 5.53 -9.52
N ALA A 76 -2.31 6.71 -9.70
CA ALA A 76 -1.15 7.16 -8.95
C ALA A 76 -1.18 8.69 -8.85
N GLY A 77 -1.14 9.21 -7.63
CA GLY A 77 -1.07 10.64 -7.37
C GLY A 77 0.27 11.25 -7.80
N ASP A 78 0.33 12.57 -7.87
CA ASP A 78 1.48 13.30 -8.41
C ASP A 78 2.76 13.11 -7.60
N GLU A 79 2.66 13.01 -6.27
CA GLU A 79 3.81 12.74 -5.40
C GLU A 79 4.35 11.32 -5.61
N ILE A 80 3.49 10.37 -5.99
CA ILE A 80 3.92 9.03 -6.41
C ILE A 80 4.67 9.10 -7.73
N ASN A 81 4.09 9.74 -8.75
CA ASN A 81 4.72 9.84 -10.07
C ASN A 81 6.05 10.59 -10.01
N MET A 82 6.14 11.65 -9.21
CA MET A 82 7.37 12.41 -8.98
C MET A 82 8.44 11.56 -8.26
N ALA A 83 8.06 10.78 -7.25
CA ALA A 83 9.00 9.87 -6.59
C ALA A 83 9.55 8.79 -7.54
N TRP A 84 8.77 8.39 -8.55
CA TRP A 84 9.21 7.46 -9.59
C TRP A 84 9.82 8.14 -10.84
N GLY A 85 9.85 9.47 -10.88
CA GLY A 85 10.33 10.26 -12.03
C GLY A 85 9.47 10.12 -13.29
N ARG A 86 8.31 9.46 -13.21
CA ARG A 86 7.42 9.21 -14.35
C ARG A 86 6.03 8.77 -13.89
N SER A 87 5.05 8.90 -14.79
CA SER A 87 3.75 8.27 -14.59
C SER A 87 3.87 6.75 -14.55
N ILE A 88 3.33 6.14 -13.49
CA ILE A 88 3.26 4.69 -13.33
C ILE A 88 1.89 4.10 -13.67
N ILE A 89 0.90 4.93 -14.03
CA ILE A 89 -0.43 4.47 -14.44
C ILE A 89 -0.31 3.60 -15.70
N GLY A 90 -1.08 2.51 -15.74
CA GLY A 90 -1.08 1.51 -16.82
C GLY A 90 0.11 0.54 -16.79
N LYS A 91 1.05 0.71 -15.84
CA LYS A 91 2.24 -0.14 -15.74
C LYS A 91 2.06 -1.26 -14.71
N LYS A 92 2.68 -2.40 -15.00
CA LYS A 92 2.99 -3.46 -14.04
C LYS A 92 4.25 -3.09 -13.27
N LEU A 93 4.45 -3.66 -12.09
CA LEU A 93 5.64 -3.40 -11.26
C LEU A 93 6.95 -3.66 -12.03
N SER A 94 7.00 -4.76 -12.79
CA SER A 94 8.15 -5.14 -13.62
C SER A 94 8.48 -4.19 -14.77
N ASN A 95 7.61 -3.24 -15.10
CA ASN A 95 7.89 -2.26 -16.15
C ASN A 95 8.80 -1.12 -15.69
N PHE A 96 8.97 -0.92 -14.39
CA PHE A 96 9.74 0.20 -13.85
C PHE A 96 10.55 -0.14 -12.59
N MET A 97 10.47 -1.38 -12.09
CA MET A 97 11.27 -1.90 -10.98
C MET A 97 12.15 -3.07 -11.46
N PRO A 98 13.28 -3.32 -10.77
CA PRO A 98 14.02 -4.57 -10.90
C PRO A 98 13.13 -5.82 -10.70
N ALA A 99 13.46 -6.90 -11.40
CA ALA A 99 12.58 -8.07 -11.52
C ALA A 99 12.34 -8.81 -10.20
N ASP A 100 13.36 -8.87 -9.34
CA ASP A 100 13.28 -9.42 -7.98
C ASP A 100 12.34 -8.59 -7.10
N MET A 101 12.48 -7.26 -7.13
CA MET A 101 11.64 -6.33 -6.38
C MET A 101 10.19 -6.37 -6.84
N ALA A 102 9.96 -6.38 -8.16
CA ALA A 102 8.63 -6.52 -8.75
C ALA A 102 7.95 -7.81 -8.29
N ARG A 103 8.68 -8.94 -8.31
CA ARG A 103 8.18 -10.24 -7.87
C ARG A 103 7.80 -10.25 -6.39
N THR A 104 8.64 -9.69 -5.52
CA THR A 104 8.35 -9.58 -4.08
C THR A 104 7.07 -8.76 -3.84
N LEU A 105 6.91 -7.63 -4.53
CA LEU A 105 5.71 -6.80 -4.36
C LEU A 105 4.45 -7.44 -4.95
N ASP A 106 4.54 -8.10 -6.10
CA ASP A 106 3.42 -8.89 -6.66
C ASP A 106 2.97 -9.96 -5.65
N GLN A 107 3.91 -10.69 -5.05
CA GLN A 107 3.62 -11.69 -4.00
C GLN A 107 2.95 -11.05 -2.77
N ARG A 108 3.40 -9.88 -2.34
CA ARG A 108 2.79 -9.16 -1.22
C ARG A 108 1.37 -8.69 -1.55
N TYR A 109 1.13 -8.18 -2.76
CA TYR A 109 -0.19 -7.74 -3.18
C TYR A 109 -1.16 -8.91 -3.31
N GLU A 110 -0.68 -10.06 -3.80
CA GLU A 110 -1.45 -11.30 -3.83
C GLU A 110 -1.80 -11.78 -2.43
N LEU A 111 -0.82 -11.77 -1.53
CA LEU A 111 -1.02 -12.14 -0.13
C LEU A 111 -2.06 -11.25 0.56
N ILE A 112 -1.92 -9.92 0.44
CA ILE A 112 -2.88 -8.94 0.98
C ILE A 112 -4.29 -9.16 0.43
N SER A 113 -4.41 -9.59 -0.83
CA SER A 113 -5.69 -9.84 -1.47
C SER A 113 -6.32 -11.18 -1.04
N THR A 114 -5.49 -12.20 -0.81
CA THR A 114 -5.91 -13.58 -0.48
C THR A 114 -6.17 -13.77 1.01
N ILE A 115 -5.31 -13.18 1.84
CA ILE A 115 -5.48 -13.04 3.28
C ILE A 115 -5.68 -11.54 3.50
N PRO A 116 -6.94 -11.05 3.46
CA PRO A 116 -7.24 -9.64 3.62
C PRO A 116 -6.50 -9.05 4.81
N ALA A 117 -5.44 -8.29 4.54
CA ALA A 117 -4.57 -7.74 5.57
C ALA A 117 -4.03 -6.37 5.15
N ILE A 118 -3.95 -5.44 6.10
CA ILE A 118 -3.29 -4.16 5.87
C ILE A 118 -1.79 -4.37 6.06
N LEU A 119 -1.00 -4.02 5.04
CA LEU A 119 0.45 -3.91 5.17
C LEU A 119 0.80 -2.51 5.65
N HIS A 120 1.62 -2.45 6.70
CA HIS A 120 2.24 -1.23 7.21
C HIS A 120 3.75 -1.37 7.13
N SER A 121 4.45 -0.39 6.57
CA SER A 121 5.91 -0.42 6.41
C SER A 121 6.51 0.98 6.43
N GLY A 122 7.81 1.05 6.74
CA GLY A 122 8.53 2.30 6.89
C GLY A 122 8.26 2.90 8.27
N HIS A 123 9.05 2.50 9.25
CA HIS A 123 9.18 3.26 10.49
C HIS A 123 10.01 4.53 10.24
N GLN A 124 9.92 5.48 11.16
CA GLN A 124 10.67 6.74 11.13
C GLN A 124 12.13 6.46 10.77
N ALA A 125 12.66 7.19 9.77
CA ALA A 125 14.06 7.09 9.40
C ALA A 125 14.89 7.20 10.69
N THR A 126 15.64 6.16 11.00
CA THR A 126 16.64 6.23 12.06
C THR A 126 17.58 7.40 11.76
N ALA A 127 18.21 7.99 12.77
CA ALA A 127 19.03 9.20 12.67
C ALA A 127 20.24 9.13 11.70
N GLN A 128 20.38 8.04 10.93
CA GLN A 128 21.38 7.91 9.88
C GLN A 128 20.83 8.45 8.56
N PRO A 129 21.63 9.22 7.80
CA PRO A 129 21.24 9.63 6.45
C PRO A 129 21.03 8.38 5.60
N ILE A 130 19.77 8.08 5.29
CA ILE A 130 19.43 7.00 4.38
C ILE A 130 19.77 7.49 2.97
N SER A 131 20.72 6.84 2.30
CA SER A 131 20.93 7.10 0.87
C SER A 131 19.74 6.57 0.06
N GLY A 132 19.00 7.49 -0.57
CA GLY A 132 17.86 7.21 -1.45
C GLY A 132 16.48 7.49 -0.85
N LYS A 133 15.43 7.19 -1.62
CA LYS A 133 14.06 7.60 -1.24
C LYS A 133 13.46 6.64 -0.23
N ALA A 134 13.33 7.10 1.01
CA ALA A 134 12.59 6.40 2.05
C ALA A 134 11.08 6.59 1.84
N ALA A 135 10.28 5.61 2.28
CA ALA A 135 8.84 5.71 2.19
C ALA A 135 8.15 5.01 3.35
N ARG A 136 7.19 5.71 3.96
CA ARG A 136 6.22 5.12 4.89
C ARG A 136 4.95 4.78 4.13
N ARG A 137 4.42 3.58 4.31
CA ARG A 137 3.32 3.05 3.49
C ARG A 137 2.28 2.32 4.31
N LEU A 138 1.03 2.56 3.94
CA LEU A 138 -0.07 1.64 4.19
C LEU A 138 -0.56 1.09 2.85
N ILE A 139 -0.85 -0.21 2.81
CA ILE A 139 -1.43 -0.90 1.66
C ILE A 139 -2.57 -1.74 2.17
N ALA A 140 -3.77 -1.51 1.67
CA ALA A 140 -4.97 -2.16 2.12
C ALA A 140 -5.68 -2.85 0.94
N PRO A 141 -6.29 -4.03 1.16
CA PRO A 141 -7.05 -4.72 0.13
C PRO A 141 -8.35 -3.98 -0.17
N ILE A 142 -8.81 -4.06 -1.40
CA ILE A 142 -10.12 -3.58 -1.83
C ILE A 142 -10.82 -4.64 -2.68
N ALA A 143 -12.14 -4.69 -2.58
CA ALA A 143 -12.97 -5.66 -3.29
C ALA A 143 -13.69 -5.04 -4.49
N ARG A 144 -14.21 -5.91 -5.35
CA ARG A 144 -15.27 -5.58 -6.31
C ARG A 144 -16.60 -5.50 -5.56
N GLU A 145 -17.64 -5.02 -6.24
CA GLU A 145 -18.98 -4.90 -5.65
C GLU A 145 -19.56 -6.27 -5.24
N ASP A 146 -19.15 -7.35 -5.91
CA ASP A 146 -19.53 -8.74 -5.58
C ASP A 146 -18.72 -9.35 -4.40
N GLY A 147 -17.80 -8.57 -3.80
CA GLY A 147 -16.94 -9.01 -2.70
C GLY A 147 -15.68 -9.76 -3.13
N SER A 148 -15.51 -10.09 -4.41
CA SER A 148 -14.27 -10.71 -4.90
C SER A 148 -13.10 -9.73 -4.90
N PRO A 149 -11.83 -10.19 -4.87
CA PRO A 149 -10.67 -9.30 -4.87
C PRO A 149 -10.63 -8.37 -6.10
N TYR A 150 -10.53 -7.06 -5.87
CA TYR A 150 -10.24 -6.09 -6.91
C TYR A 150 -8.73 -5.85 -7.04
N GLY A 151 -8.04 -5.80 -5.90
CA GLY A 151 -6.60 -5.53 -5.80
C GLY A 151 -6.30 -4.76 -4.53
N VAL A 152 -5.33 -3.84 -4.61
CA VAL A 152 -4.85 -3.08 -3.45
C VAL A 152 -4.96 -1.57 -3.67
N PHE A 153 -5.27 -0.87 -2.58
CA PHE A 153 -5.25 0.58 -2.46
C PHE A 153 -4.15 0.95 -1.46
N GLY A 154 -3.22 1.82 -1.85
CA GLY A 154 -2.11 2.19 -0.99
C GLY A 154 -1.87 3.68 -0.93
N ILE A 155 -1.17 4.09 0.12
CA ILE A 155 -0.63 5.43 0.31
C ILE A 155 0.86 5.32 0.59
N SER A 156 1.67 6.16 -0.06
CA SER A 156 3.11 6.25 0.21
C SER A 156 3.52 7.68 0.52
N ILE A 157 4.16 7.89 1.67
CA ILE A 157 4.78 9.16 2.04
C ILE A 157 6.28 9.04 1.80
N TYR A 158 6.75 9.60 0.69
CA TYR A 158 8.16 9.63 0.34
C TYR A 158 8.90 10.74 1.09
N VAL A 159 10.09 10.43 1.60
CA VAL A 159 11.01 11.38 2.24
C VAL A 159 12.36 11.23 1.56
N TYR A 160 12.79 12.30 0.87
CA TYR A 160 14.07 12.38 0.17
C TYR A 160 14.38 13.83 -0.20
N ASP A 161 15.65 14.14 -0.47
CA ASP A 161 16.03 15.44 -1.02
C ASP A 161 15.61 15.50 -2.49
N ARG A 162 14.64 16.35 -2.83
CA ARG A 162 14.14 16.42 -4.21
C ARG A 162 15.16 17.01 -5.18
N GLN A 163 16.11 17.82 -4.72
CA GLN A 163 17.14 18.41 -5.57
C GLN A 163 18.26 17.42 -5.86
N HIS A 164 18.68 16.67 -4.83
CA HIS A 164 19.85 15.80 -4.93
C HIS A 164 19.52 14.33 -5.17
N ASP A 165 18.35 13.85 -4.71
CA ASP A 165 17.99 12.42 -4.70
C ASP A 165 16.89 12.06 -5.70
N SER A 166 16.54 12.94 -6.64
CA SER A 166 15.44 12.71 -7.59
C SER A 166 15.68 11.51 -8.51
N GLU A 167 16.93 11.23 -8.85
CA GLU A 167 17.32 10.06 -9.66
C GLU A 167 17.59 8.80 -8.83
N ILE A 168 17.67 8.92 -7.49
CA ILE A 168 17.96 7.76 -6.65
C ILE A 168 16.73 6.84 -6.61
N PRO A 169 16.92 5.52 -6.78
CA PRO A 169 15.82 4.56 -6.71
C PRO A 169 15.05 4.62 -5.39
N VAL A 170 13.76 4.35 -5.46
CA VAL A 170 12.92 4.12 -4.29
C VAL A 170 13.35 2.85 -3.58
N ARG A 171 13.61 2.94 -2.27
CA ARG A 171 13.82 1.75 -1.44
C ARG A 171 12.47 1.21 -0.96
N HIS A 172 12.37 -0.11 -0.93
CA HIS A 172 11.30 -0.80 -0.20
C HIS A 172 11.84 -1.23 1.14
N SER A 173 11.04 -0.99 2.17
CA SER A 173 11.40 -1.38 3.51
C SER A 173 11.18 -2.88 3.69
N SER A 174 12.13 -3.55 4.32
CA SER A 174 11.97 -4.94 4.79
C SER A 174 11.15 -5.02 6.08
N ASP A 175 10.81 -3.89 6.71
CA ASP A 175 10.13 -3.83 8.01
C ASP A 175 8.60 -3.96 7.95
N ALA A 176 8.04 -4.56 6.90
CA ALA A 176 6.60 -4.67 6.72
C ALA A 176 5.91 -5.55 7.78
N VAL A 177 4.81 -5.06 8.37
CA VAL A 177 3.94 -5.80 9.28
C VAL A 177 2.54 -5.90 8.65
N LEU A 178 1.92 -7.07 8.76
CA LEU A 178 0.57 -7.30 8.24
C LEU A 178 -0.45 -7.30 9.40
N TYR A 179 -1.62 -6.70 9.18
CA TYR A 179 -2.72 -6.65 10.16
C TYR A 179 -3.95 -7.32 9.54
N ASP A 180 -4.38 -8.45 10.10
CA ASP A 180 -5.50 -9.24 9.56
C ASP A 180 -6.83 -8.46 9.63
N CYS A 181 -7.42 -8.19 8.47
CA CYS A 181 -8.65 -7.41 8.35
C CYS A 181 -9.86 -8.05 9.06
N LYS A 182 -9.84 -9.37 9.25
CA LYS A 182 -10.95 -10.10 9.89
C LYS A 182 -11.06 -9.82 11.38
N VAL A 183 -9.95 -9.47 12.02
CA VAL A 183 -9.90 -9.22 13.48
C VAL A 183 -9.74 -7.74 13.82
N LEU A 184 -9.65 -6.85 12.82
CA LEU A 184 -9.54 -5.41 13.07
C LEU A 184 -10.74 -4.91 13.92
N PRO A 185 -10.49 -3.99 14.89
CA PRO A 185 -11.55 -3.44 15.71
C PRO A 185 -12.69 -2.83 14.88
N ALA A 186 -13.93 -2.87 15.39
CA ALA A 186 -15.08 -2.29 14.70
C ALA A 186 -15.01 -0.75 14.62
N THR A 187 -14.44 -0.11 15.64
CA THR A 187 -14.20 1.32 15.67
C THR A 187 -12.91 1.63 14.89
N PRO A 188 -12.95 2.49 13.86
CA PRO A 188 -11.76 2.97 13.17
C PRO A 188 -10.76 3.63 14.15
N PRO A 189 -9.46 3.66 13.81
CA PRO A 189 -8.45 4.34 14.61
C PRO A 189 -8.63 5.86 14.57
#